data_AF-W8SXF1-F1
#
_entry.id   AF-W8SXF1-F1
#
_cell.length_a   1.000
_cell.length_b   1.000
_cell.length_c   1.000
_cell.angle_alpha   90.00
_cell.angle_beta   90.00
_cell.angle_gamma   90.00
#
_symmetry.space_group_name_H-M   'P 1'
#
loop_
_entity.id
_entity.type
_entity.pdbx_description
1 polymer ?
#
loop_
_entity_poly.entity_id
_entity_poly.type
_entity_poly.pdbx_seq_one_letter_code
_entity_poly.pdbx_strand_id
1 'polypeptide(L)'
;KWIEDKTGNLISTGFARGVYLDGEMALRRDGKILAVRMHTDADHGAFFSDAQPSKFKIGLMHSAFAAYDIPVAHLTARGTYTNKAPGGVAYRCSFRVTEAMFFQERMVQAAADDLGMDQAEFRRMNFVQDDQFPHRTPFGFLTDSGQYGKCLEVGLKAVGYQDFRRQQEEARKRGRLLG
;
A
#
# COMPACT_ATOMS: atom_id res chain seq x y z
N LYS A 1 20.44 -25.67 26.98
CA LYS A 1 20.66 -24.70 25.87
C LYS A 1 19.69 -25.08 24.74
N TRP A 2 18.96 -24.12 24.17
CA TRP A 2 18.09 -24.34 23.01
C TRP A 2 18.60 -23.54 21.81
N ILE A 3 18.69 -24.17 20.63
CA ILE A 3 19.13 -23.59 19.36
C ILE A 3 18.30 -24.24 18.28
N GLU A 4 17.51 -23.46 17.53
CA GLU A 4 16.75 -23.96 16.38
C GLU A 4 17.63 -24.08 15.13
N ASP A 5 17.22 -24.93 14.19
CA ASP A 5 17.80 -25.00 12.86
C ASP A 5 17.06 -24.09 11.86
N LYS A 6 17.56 -24.01 10.63
CA LYS A 6 16.98 -23.13 9.62
C LYS A 6 15.57 -23.55 9.23
N THR A 7 15.32 -24.86 9.14
CA THR A 7 14.02 -25.41 8.77
C THR A 7 12.99 -25.12 9.84
N GLY A 8 13.29 -25.42 11.10
CA GLY A 8 12.48 -25.09 12.27
C GLY A 8 12.14 -23.61 12.33
N ASN A 9 13.13 -22.75 12.12
CA ASN A 9 12.91 -21.30 12.05
C ASN A 9 11.87 -20.92 10.99
N LEU A 10 12.00 -21.41 9.75
CA LEU A 10 11.11 -21.04 8.64
C LEU A 10 9.68 -21.61 8.77
N ILE A 11 9.52 -22.79 9.37
CA ILE A 11 8.21 -23.46 9.42
C ILE A 11 7.43 -23.24 10.71
N SER A 12 8.05 -22.69 11.77
CA SER A 12 7.42 -22.63 13.10
C SER A 12 7.53 -21.29 13.82
N THR A 13 8.23 -20.30 13.25
CA THR A 13 8.29 -18.94 13.79
C THR A 13 7.32 -18.00 13.05
N GLY A 14 7.30 -16.72 13.45
CA GLY A 14 6.37 -15.73 12.91
C GLY A 14 6.55 -15.50 11.41
N PHE A 15 5.59 -15.96 10.59
CA PHE A 15 5.52 -15.63 9.17
C PHE A 15 5.19 -14.13 8.96
N ALA A 16 5.28 -13.66 7.71
CA ALA A 16 4.92 -12.29 7.34
C ALA A 16 3.83 -12.25 6.26
N ARG A 17 3.05 -11.18 6.22
CA ARG A 17 1.94 -10.97 5.24
C ARG A 17 0.77 -11.91 5.51
N GLY A 18 0.45 -12.85 4.62
CA GLY A 18 -0.72 -13.72 4.76
C GLY A 18 -2.04 -12.96 4.75
N VAL A 19 -2.14 -11.91 3.92
CA VAL A 19 -3.36 -11.12 3.76
C VAL A 19 -3.79 -11.07 2.30
N TYR A 20 -5.09 -10.93 2.11
CA TYR A 20 -5.76 -10.76 0.83
C TYR A 20 -6.51 -9.42 0.89
N LEU A 21 -6.27 -8.57 -0.10
CA LEU A 21 -6.70 -7.18 -0.08
C LEU A 21 -7.64 -6.98 -1.25
N ASP A 22 -8.87 -6.60 -0.94
CA ASP A 22 -9.90 -6.22 -1.89
C ASP A 22 -10.21 -4.74 -1.68
N GLY A 23 -10.42 -4.00 -2.75
CA GLY A 23 -11.06 -2.72 -2.60
C GLY A 23 -11.38 -1.99 -3.88
N GLU A 24 -12.01 -0.85 -3.67
CA GLU A 24 -12.68 -0.06 -4.69
C GLU A 24 -12.29 1.40 -4.50
N MET A 25 -12.15 2.12 -5.61
CA MET A 25 -11.84 3.55 -5.62
C MET A 25 -12.87 4.28 -6.45
N ALA A 26 -13.54 5.26 -5.84
CA ALA A 26 -14.44 6.16 -6.56
C ALA A 26 -13.62 7.33 -7.13
N LEU A 27 -13.81 7.61 -8.42
CA LEU A 27 -13.03 8.60 -9.16
C LEU A 27 -13.94 9.59 -9.87
N ARG A 28 -13.52 10.85 -9.92
CA ARG A 28 -14.02 11.82 -10.90
C ARG A 28 -13.33 11.58 -12.25
N ARG A 29 -13.99 11.90 -13.36
CA ARG A 29 -13.46 11.70 -14.73
C ARG A 29 -12.12 12.40 -15.00
N ASP A 30 -11.81 13.44 -14.24
CA ASP A 30 -10.54 14.17 -14.37
C ASP A 30 -9.42 13.62 -13.49
N GLY A 31 -9.67 12.52 -12.75
CA GLY A 31 -8.67 11.83 -11.94
C GLY A 31 -8.71 12.11 -10.44
N LYS A 32 -9.58 13.00 -9.93
CA LYS A 32 -9.67 13.22 -8.48
C LYS A 32 -10.28 12.02 -7.77
N ILE A 33 -9.60 11.52 -6.73
CA ILE A 33 -10.10 10.45 -5.86
C ILE A 33 -11.21 11.00 -4.95
N LEU A 34 -12.35 10.33 -4.95
CA LEU A 34 -13.54 10.72 -4.18
C LEU A 34 -13.74 9.84 -2.94
N ALA A 35 -13.43 8.54 -3.03
CA ALA A 35 -13.55 7.64 -1.89
C ALA A 35 -12.73 6.36 -2.10
N VAL A 36 -12.40 5.69 -1.00
CA VAL A 36 -11.81 4.35 -1.03
C VAL A 36 -12.56 3.41 -0.09
N ARG A 37 -12.87 2.21 -0.56
CA ARG A 37 -13.33 1.11 0.28
C ARG A 37 -12.33 -0.04 0.23
N MET A 38 -12.00 -0.61 1.38
CA MET A 38 -11.02 -1.68 1.51
C MET A 38 -11.54 -2.79 2.43
N HIS A 39 -11.34 -4.03 2.01
CA HIS A 39 -11.52 -5.24 2.82
C HIS A 39 -10.20 -5.99 2.92
N THR A 40 -9.89 -6.50 4.10
CA THR A 40 -8.69 -7.31 4.34
C THR A 40 -9.08 -8.65 4.97
N ASP A 41 -8.91 -9.74 4.24
CA ASP A 41 -8.92 -11.08 4.82
C ASP A 41 -7.50 -11.44 5.23
N ALA A 42 -7.29 -11.80 6.50
CA ALA A 42 -6.00 -12.16 7.07
C ALA A 42 -6.03 -13.62 7.56
N ASP A 43 -5.09 -14.41 7.06
CA ASP A 43 -4.79 -15.74 7.58
C ASP A 43 -3.77 -15.57 8.70
N HIS A 44 -4.11 -16.00 9.93
CA HIS A 44 -3.23 -15.88 11.10
C HIS A 44 -2.56 -17.19 11.50
N GLY A 45 -2.73 -18.26 10.73
CA GLY A 45 -2.31 -19.61 11.15
C GLY A 45 -3.15 -20.15 12.31
N ALA A 46 -2.59 -21.08 13.07
CA ALA A 46 -3.36 -21.80 14.10
C ALA A 46 -3.68 -20.96 15.34
N PHE A 47 -2.92 -19.89 15.58
CA PHE A 47 -3.05 -19.02 16.74
C PHE A 47 -2.83 -17.56 16.34
N PHE A 48 -3.54 -16.65 17.00
CA PHE A 48 -3.34 -15.22 16.78
C PHE A 48 -2.12 -14.74 17.57
N SER A 49 -0.96 -14.75 16.92
CA SER A 49 0.33 -14.33 17.51
C SER A 49 0.92 -13.09 16.84
N ASP A 50 0.08 -12.27 16.18
CA ASP A 50 0.54 -11.03 15.56
C ASP A 50 1.16 -10.10 16.61
N ALA A 51 2.41 -9.70 16.38
CA ALA A 51 3.14 -8.79 17.24
C ALA A 51 2.70 -7.34 16.97
N GLN A 52 1.56 -6.92 17.55
CA GLN A 52 0.97 -5.59 17.34
C GLN A 52 0.46 -4.96 18.63
N PRO A 53 0.30 -3.62 18.70
CA PRO A 53 -0.28 -2.99 19.87
C PRO A 53 -1.70 -3.50 20.14
N SER A 54 -2.04 -3.71 21.40
CA SER A 54 -3.22 -4.49 21.80
C SER A 54 -4.57 -4.03 21.22
N LYS A 55 -4.70 -2.73 20.93
CA LYS A 55 -5.89 -2.08 20.37
C LYS A 55 -5.99 -2.15 18.84
N PHE A 56 -4.92 -2.54 18.14
CA PHE A 56 -4.88 -2.59 16.68
C PHE A 56 -4.81 -4.03 16.22
N LYS A 57 -5.95 -4.65 15.89
CA LYS A 57 -6.01 -6.07 15.51
C LYS A 57 -5.56 -6.38 14.09
N ILE A 58 -5.42 -5.36 13.25
CA ILE A 58 -4.87 -5.44 11.88
C ILE A 58 -3.71 -4.44 11.70
N GLY A 59 -2.97 -4.18 12.78
CA GLY A 59 -1.88 -3.22 12.83
C GLY A 59 -2.28 -1.82 12.37
N LEU A 60 -1.38 -1.18 11.64
CA LEU A 60 -1.52 0.14 11.05
C LEU A 60 -2.02 0.07 9.60
N MET A 61 -2.87 -0.90 9.26
CA MET A 61 -3.46 -0.98 7.90
C MET A 61 -4.21 0.32 7.52
N HIS A 62 -4.80 1.00 8.51
CA HIS A 62 -5.43 2.31 8.38
C HIS A 62 -4.46 3.46 8.03
N SER A 63 -3.16 3.19 7.89
CA SER A 63 -2.20 4.13 7.26
C SER A 63 -2.24 4.09 5.73
N ALA A 64 -3.01 3.18 5.12
CA ALA A 64 -3.24 3.17 3.69
C ALA A 64 -3.75 4.52 3.19
N PHE A 65 -3.31 4.90 2.00
CA PHE A 65 -3.61 6.16 1.33
C PHE A 65 -3.13 7.42 2.06
N ALA A 66 -2.18 7.32 3.00
CA ALA A 66 -1.70 8.48 3.77
C ALA A 66 -1.10 9.62 2.93
N ALA A 67 -0.63 9.33 1.71
CA ALA A 67 -0.07 10.35 0.82
C ALA A 67 -1.12 11.12 0.03
N TYR A 68 -2.37 10.64 -0.02
CA TYR A 68 -3.39 11.13 -0.93
C TYR A 68 -4.51 11.87 -0.18
N ASP A 69 -4.89 13.03 -0.71
CA ASP A 69 -6.01 13.85 -0.25
C ASP A 69 -7.33 13.22 -0.73
N ILE A 70 -7.92 12.41 0.15
CA ILE A 70 -9.15 11.64 -0.08
C ILE A 70 -10.16 12.00 1.00
N PRO A 71 -11.39 12.42 0.66
CA PRO A 71 -12.32 12.97 1.63
C PRO A 71 -12.99 11.91 2.52
N VAL A 72 -13.17 10.68 2.03
CA VAL A 72 -13.82 9.62 2.80
C VAL A 72 -13.29 8.24 2.43
N ALA A 73 -13.19 7.36 3.42
CA ALA A 73 -12.78 5.99 3.20
C ALA A 73 -13.37 5.03 4.26
N HIS A 74 -13.44 3.75 3.93
CA HIS A 74 -13.93 2.71 4.83
C HIS A 74 -13.09 1.43 4.75
N LEU A 75 -12.62 0.94 5.89
CA LEU A 75 -11.78 -0.24 5.99
C LEU A 75 -12.44 -1.28 6.90
N THR A 76 -12.49 -2.52 6.42
CA THR A 76 -12.91 -3.69 7.21
C THR A 76 -11.83 -4.75 7.16
N ALA A 77 -11.78 -5.60 8.19
CA ALA A 77 -10.86 -6.72 8.23
C ALA A 77 -11.51 -7.95 8.86
N ARG A 78 -11.12 -9.13 8.38
CA ARG A 78 -11.50 -10.43 8.92
C ARG A 78 -10.25 -11.27 9.14
N GLY A 79 -10.03 -11.73 10.37
CA GLY A 79 -8.97 -12.69 10.70
C GLY A 79 -9.51 -14.12 10.73
N THR A 80 -8.77 -15.07 10.16
CA THR A 80 -9.14 -16.49 10.10
C THR A 80 -8.03 -17.37 10.66
N TYR A 81 -8.39 -18.44 11.37
CA TYR A 81 -7.48 -19.48 11.81
C TYR A 81 -7.34 -20.58 10.75
N THR A 82 -6.12 -21.07 10.55
CA THR A 82 -5.81 -22.14 9.58
C THR A 82 -4.74 -23.10 10.13
N ASN A 83 -4.53 -24.25 9.48
CA ASN A 83 -3.49 -25.21 9.85
C ASN A 83 -2.08 -24.77 9.39
N LYS A 84 -1.65 -23.56 9.78
CA LYS A 84 -0.33 -22.98 9.47
C LYS A 84 0.34 -22.45 10.74
N ALA A 85 1.66 -22.22 10.68
CA ALA A 85 2.38 -21.53 11.74
C ALA A 85 1.78 -20.13 12.00
N PRO A 86 1.74 -19.67 13.26
CA PRO A 86 1.16 -18.38 13.58
C PRO A 86 2.12 -17.23 13.24
N GLY A 87 1.58 -16.02 13.04
CA GLY A 87 2.35 -14.84 12.65
C GLY A 87 1.54 -13.88 11.81
N GLY A 88 2.26 -13.12 10.98
CA GLY A 88 1.72 -12.13 10.04
C GLY A 88 2.46 -10.79 10.13
N VAL A 89 2.63 -10.26 11.34
CA VAL A 89 3.43 -9.06 11.61
C VAL A 89 4.90 -9.43 11.85
N ALA A 90 5.66 -9.44 10.76
CA ALA A 90 7.12 -9.62 10.76
C ALA A 90 7.75 -8.95 9.53
N TYR A 91 9.06 -9.09 9.36
CA TYR A 91 9.76 -8.77 8.11
C TYR A 91 9.56 -7.32 7.63
N ARG A 92 9.98 -6.37 8.48
CA ARG A 92 9.95 -4.92 8.20
C ARG A 92 8.58 -4.36 7.81
N CYS A 93 7.49 -4.99 8.29
CA CYS A 93 6.14 -4.58 7.92
C CYS A 93 5.63 -3.33 8.64
N SER A 94 6.31 -2.88 9.70
CA SER A 94 5.87 -1.77 10.55
C SER A 94 4.41 -1.91 10.99
N PHE A 95 4.00 -3.11 11.40
CA PHE A 95 2.61 -3.46 11.74
C PHE A 95 1.66 -3.29 10.55
N ARG A 96 1.82 -4.08 9.49
CA ARG A 96 0.94 -4.10 8.28
C ARG A 96 1.05 -2.91 7.32
N VAL A 97 1.98 -1.98 7.54
CA VAL A 97 2.23 -0.85 6.61
C VAL A 97 2.74 -1.34 5.26
N THR A 98 3.49 -2.44 5.20
CA THR A 98 3.91 -3.01 3.90
C THR A 98 2.73 -3.39 3.02
N GLU A 99 1.68 -3.95 3.61
CA GLU A 99 0.45 -4.35 2.94
C GLU A 99 -0.41 -3.12 2.57
N ALA A 100 -0.49 -2.13 3.47
CA ALA A 100 -1.17 -0.86 3.21
C ALA A 100 -0.55 -0.08 2.04
N MET A 101 0.79 0.07 2.03
CA MET A 101 1.52 0.77 0.96
C MET A 101 1.48 0.00 -0.36
N PHE A 102 1.56 -1.33 -0.31
CA PHE A 102 1.38 -2.13 -1.52
C PHE A 102 -0.02 -1.93 -2.12
N PHE A 103 -1.06 -2.02 -1.30
CA PHE A 103 -2.43 -1.88 -1.77
C PHE A 103 -2.71 -0.49 -2.35
N GLN A 104 -2.34 0.57 -1.63
CA GLN A 104 -2.60 1.93 -2.11
C GLN A 104 -1.92 2.18 -3.48
N GLU A 105 -0.66 1.78 -3.65
CA GLU A 105 0.10 2.09 -4.86
C GLU A 105 -0.39 1.25 -6.05
N ARG A 106 -0.86 0.03 -5.79
CA ARG A 106 -1.52 -0.81 -6.80
C ARG A 106 -2.88 -0.24 -7.22
N MET A 107 -3.68 0.23 -6.26
CA MET A 107 -4.98 0.87 -6.55
C MET A 107 -4.81 2.18 -7.33
N VAL A 108 -3.84 3.01 -6.93
CA VAL A 108 -3.51 4.28 -7.62
C VAL A 108 -3.02 4.03 -9.04
N GLN A 109 -2.17 3.01 -9.23
CA GLN A 109 -1.76 2.59 -10.57
C GLN A 109 -2.95 2.12 -11.41
N ALA A 110 -3.79 1.23 -10.89
CA ALA A 110 -4.96 0.73 -11.60
C ALA A 110 -5.93 1.86 -11.99
N ALA A 111 -6.18 2.80 -11.07
CA ALA A 111 -7.02 3.96 -11.32
C ALA A 111 -6.49 4.87 -12.45
N ALA A 112 -5.17 5.13 -12.47
CA ALA A 112 -4.55 5.88 -13.55
C ALA A 112 -4.64 5.14 -14.88
N ASP A 113 -4.39 3.83 -14.88
CA ASP A 113 -4.46 3.00 -16.08
C ASP A 113 -5.91 2.95 -16.64
N ASP A 114 -6.93 2.80 -15.78
CA ASP A 114 -8.36 2.81 -16.15
C ASP A 114 -8.83 4.14 -16.76
N LEU A 115 -8.26 5.26 -16.30
CA LEU A 115 -8.54 6.60 -16.85
C LEU A 115 -7.64 6.97 -18.04
N GLY A 116 -6.65 6.13 -18.38
CA GLY A 116 -5.65 6.45 -19.41
C GLY A 116 -4.75 7.64 -19.03
N MET A 117 -4.58 7.90 -17.73
CA MET A 117 -3.77 9.00 -17.21
C MET A 117 -2.34 8.55 -16.92
N ASP A 118 -1.38 9.46 -17.03
CA ASP A 118 -0.02 9.19 -16.56
C ASP A 118 -0.02 9.00 -15.03
N GLN A 119 0.66 7.95 -14.58
CA GLN A 119 0.68 7.55 -13.18
C GLN A 119 1.35 8.57 -12.25
N ALA A 120 2.30 9.35 -12.75
CA ALA A 120 2.92 10.42 -11.97
C ALA A 120 2.02 11.65 -11.89
N GLU A 121 1.29 11.97 -12.97
CA GLU A 121 0.30 13.04 -12.99
C GLU A 121 -0.88 12.74 -12.07
N PHE A 122 -1.43 11.52 -12.14
CA PHE A 122 -2.51 11.06 -11.28
C PHE A 122 -2.12 11.12 -9.80
N ARG A 123 -0.88 10.75 -9.45
CA ARG A 123 -0.37 10.90 -8.08
C ARG A 123 -0.28 12.36 -7.67
N ARG A 124 0.34 13.21 -8.51
CA ARG A 124 0.54 14.63 -8.23
C ARG A 124 -0.77 15.37 -7.95
N MET A 125 -1.82 15.11 -8.73
CA MET A 125 -3.12 15.78 -8.53
C MET A 125 -3.85 15.34 -7.26
N ASN A 126 -3.52 14.16 -6.73
CA ASN A 126 -4.19 13.57 -5.58
C ASN A 126 -3.37 13.64 -4.30
N PHE A 127 -2.13 14.13 -4.31
CA PHE A 127 -1.34 14.24 -3.09
C PHE A 127 -1.89 15.28 -2.11
N VAL A 128 -1.70 14.99 -0.82
CA VAL A 128 -1.76 15.99 0.24
C VAL A 128 -0.67 17.04 -0.02
N GLN A 129 -1.04 18.32 0.06
CA GLN A 129 -0.14 19.45 -0.17
C GLN A 129 0.70 19.76 1.08
N ASP A 130 1.89 20.35 0.87
CA ASP A 130 2.86 20.65 1.92
C ASP A 130 2.28 21.51 3.06
N ASP A 131 1.31 22.39 2.77
CA ASP A 131 0.64 23.28 3.73
C ASP A 131 -0.58 22.66 4.43
N GLN A 132 -0.93 21.41 4.09
CA GLN A 132 -2.06 20.68 4.69
C GLN A 132 -1.66 19.82 5.89
N PHE A 133 -0.37 19.78 6.25
CA PHE A 133 0.12 19.04 7.39
C PHE A 133 0.01 19.83 8.71
N PRO A 134 -0.25 19.18 9.85
CA PRO A 134 -0.52 17.75 10.01
C PRO A 134 -1.88 17.35 9.41
N HIS A 135 -1.92 16.23 8.69
CA HIS A 135 -3.08 15.80 7.92
C HIS A 135 -3.67 14.52 8.52
N ARG A 136 -4.98 14.53 8.80
CA ARG A 136 -5.69 13.32 9.23
C ARG A 136 -6.28 12.62 8.02
N THR A 137 -5.78 11.43 7.72
CA THR A 137 -6.24 10.58 6.62
C THR A 137 -7.71 10.19 6.83
N PRO A 138 -8.44 9.79 5.77
CA PRO A 138 -9.84 9.39 5.91
C PRO A 138 -10.04 8.13 6.77
N PHE A 139 -9.00 7.33 7.01
CA PHE A 139 -9.03 6.21 7.97
C PHE A 139 -8.62 6.62 9.41
N GLY A 140 -8.33 7.89 9.64
CA GLY A 140 -8.04 8.46 10.95
C GLY A 140 -6.57 8.51 11.35
N PHE A 141 -5.64 8.05 10.50
CA PHE A 141 -4.19 8.15 10.76
C PHE A 141 -3.76 9.62 10.68
N LEU A 142 -2.90 10.08 11.60
CA LEU A 142 -2.39 11.46 11.58
C LEU A 142 -0.97 11.46 11.03
N THR A 143 -0.77 12.08 9.86
CA THR A 143 0.55 12.36 9.33
C THR A 143 1.04 13.70 9.87
N ASP A 144 2.32 13.75 10.22
CA ASP A 144 2.96 14.90 10.87
C ASP A 144 3.42 15.95 9.86
N SER A 145 4.13 15.52 8.82
CA SER A 145 4.67 16.38 7.76
C SER A 145 4.99 15.58 6.48
N GLY A 146 5.09 16.27 5.35
CA GLY A 146 5.47 15.65 4.08
C GLY A 146 5.63 16.66 2.95
N GLN A 147 6.47 16.31 1.96
CA GLN A 147 6.64 17.06 0.72
C GLN A 147 6.50 16.13 -0.49
N TYR A 148 5.34 15.47 -0.61
CA TYR A 148 5.16 14.35 -1.56
C TYR A 148 5.33 14.76 -3.01
N GLY A 149 4.84 15.95 -3.39
CA GLY A 149 5.06 16.51 -4.71
C GLY A 149 6.54 16.68 -5.05
N LYS A 150 7.33 17.17 -4.07
CA LYS A 150 8.78 17.34 -4.22
C LYS A 150 9.51 16.00 -4.30
N CYS A 151 9.16 15.04 -3.44
CA CYS A 151 9.74 13.70 -3.47
C CYS A 151 9.48 13.01 -4.82
N LEU A 152 8.27 13.12 -5.36
CA LEU A 152 7.93 12.61 -6.67
C LEU A 152 8.79 13.27 -7.76
N GLU A 153 8.89 14.61 -7.77
CA GLU A 153 9.71 15.33 -8.75
C GLU A 153 11.18 14.87 -8.74
N VAL A 154 11.78 14.73 -7.55
CA VAL A 154 13.16 14.27 -7.39
C VAL A 154 13.33 12.85 -7.94
N GLY A 155 12.40 11.94 -7.61
CA GLY A 155 12.42 10.57 -8.10
C GLY A 155 12.29 10.48 -9.62
N LEU A 156 11.32 11.19 -10.20
CA LEU A 156 11.10 11.22 -11.65
C LEU A 156 12.32 11.76 -12.41
N LYS A 157 12.97 12.79 -11.88
CA LYS A 157 14.20 13.33 -12.46
C LYS A 157 15.35 12.32 -12.39
N ALA A 158 15.54 11.67 -11.24
CA ALA A 158 16.63 10.73 -11.04
C ALA A 158 16.56 9.53 -11.99
N VAL A 159 15.36 9.07 -12.35
CA VAL A 159 15.15 7.94 -13.27
C VAL A 159 15.00 8.36 -14.74
N GLY A 160 15.02 9.66 -15.05
CA GLY A 160 14.78 10.14 -16.42
C GLY A 160 13.39 9.78 -16.93
N TYR A 161 12.35 10.01 -16.12
CA TYR A 161 11.01 9.45 -16.34
C TYR A 161 10.44 9.67 -17.76
N GLN A 162 10.57 10.88 -18.32
CA GLN A 162 10.05 11.19 -19.66
C GLN A 162 10.78 10.41 -20.77
N ASP A 163 12.09 10.23 -20.64
CA ASP A 163 12.86 9.40 -21.56
C ASP A 163 12.45 7.93 -21.45
N PHE A 164 12.23 7.46 -20.22
CA PHE A 164 11.75 6.10 -19.97
C PHE A 164 10.35 5.86 -20.56
N ARG A 165 9.42 6.82 -20.45
CA ARG A 165 8.07 6.72 -21.07
C ARG A 165 8.15 6.60 -22.59
N ARG A 166 9.01 7.39 -23.23
CA ARG A 166 9.30 7.25 -24.68
C ARG A 166 9.84 5.87 -25.02
N GLN A 167 10.81 5.37 -24.27
CA GLN A 167 11.38 4.03 -24.47
C GLN A 167 10.31 2.92 -24.31
N GLN A 168 9.40 3.08 -23.35
CA GLN A 168 8.29 2.15 -23.15
C GLN A 168 7.33 2.14 -24.35
N GLU A 169 6.99 3.30 -24.91
CA GLU A 169 6.17 3.39 -26.12
C GLU A 169 6.85 2.78 -27.35
N GLU A 170 8.14 3.05 -27.55
CA GLU A 170 8.93 2.43 -28.62
C GLU A 170 9.00 0.91 -28.48
N ALA A 171 9.16 0.39 -27.26
CA ALA A 171 9.12 -1.04 -26.98
C ALA A 171 7.76 -1.64 -27.34
N ARG A 172 6.65 -0.98 -26.95
CA ARG A 172 5.28 -1.43 -27.28
C ARG A 172 5.07 -1.50 -28.79
N LYS A 173 5.52 -0.50 -29.56
CA LYS A 173 5.45 -0.49 -31.03
C LYS A 173 6.21 -1.67 -31.67
N ARG A 174 7.20 -2.23 -30.97
CA ARG A 174 7.98 -3.40 -31.37
C ARG A 174 7.48 -4.71 -30.75
N GLY A 175 6.30 -4.72 -30.13
CA GLY A 175 5.71 -5.90 -29.49
C GLY A 175 6.40 -6.32 -28.18
N ARG A 176 7.15 -5.43 -27.53
CA ARG A 176 7.83 -5.69 -26.26
C ARG A 176 7.20 -4.90 -25.11
N LEU A 177 7.17 -5.50 -23.92
CA LEU A 177 6.82 -4.81 -22.69
C LEU A 177 8.09 -4.35 -21.98
N LEU A 178 8.11 -3.09 -21.57
CA LEU A 178 9.15 -2.51 -20.73
C LEU A 178 8.46 -1.98 -19.47
N GLY A 179 8.74 -2.64 -18.34
CA GLY A 179 8.23 -2.27 -17.02
C GLY A 179 9.12 -1.24 -16.35
#